data_AF-A0AAD1SD78-F1
#
_entry.id   AF-A0AAD1SD78-F1
#
_cell.length_a   1.000
_cell.length_b   1.000
_cell.length_c   1.000
_cell.angle_alpha   90.00
_cell.angle_beta   90.00
_cell.angle_gamma   90.00
#
_symmetry.space_group_name_H-M   'P 1'
#
loop_
_entity.id
_entity.type
_entity.pdbx_description
1 polymer ?
#
loop_
_entity_poly.entity_id
_entity_poly.type
_entity_poly.pdbx_seq_one_letter_code
_entity_poly.pdbx_strand_id
1 'polypeptide(L)'
;MSSAGVLSPAAAAATDYYEEEELESAEEEDDRSFRGRESDEDTEDASETDLAKHDNVDYVEMKEQMYQDKLASLKRQLQQLQEGTHQEYQKRMKKLDQQYKERLRNAELFLQLETEQVERNYIKEKKAAVKEFEDKKVELKENLIAELEEKKKMIENEKLTMELTGDSMEVKPIMTRKLRRRPNDPVPIPDKRRKPAPAQLNYLLTDEQIMEDLRTLNKVRLNVFIHLHQCKAELVSSLSTL
;
A
#
# COMPACT_ATOMS: atom_id res chain seq x y z
N MET A 1 34.44 1.28 26.99
CA MET A 1 34.20 -0.03 26.35
C MET A 1 32.82 -0.49 26.78
N SER A 2 31.78 -0.63 25.96
CA SER A 2 31.61 -0.46 24.52
C SER A 2 30.15 -0.07 24.27
N SER A 3 29.96 0.89 23.38
CA SER A 3 28.69 1.28 22.76
C SER A 3 28.46 0.40 21.53
N ALA A 4 27.28 -0.18 21.37
CA ALA A 4 26.85 -0.81 20.12
C ALA A 4 25.50 -0.21 19.71
N GLY A 5 25.56 0.72 18.75
CA GLY A 5 24.40 1.26 18.06
C GLY A 5 23.86 0.24 17.06
N VAL A 6 22.54 0.08 17.02
CA VAL A 6 21.84 -0.82 16.10
C VAL A 6 21.46 -0.01 14.86
N LEU A 7 21.94 -0.44 13.70
CA LEU A 7 21.68 0.14 12.40
C LEU A 7 20.24 -0.15 11.92
N SER A 8 19.56 0.87 11.43
CA SER A 8 18.35 0.77 10.60
C SER A 8 18.67 0.18 9.22
N PRO A 9 17.77 -0.61 8.60
CA PRO A 9 17.83 -0.88 7.17
C PRO A 9 17.09 0.23 6.42
N ALA A 10 17.82 0.87 5.50
CA ALA A 10 17.31 1.89 4.59
C ALA A 10 16.35 1.28 3.55
N ALA A 11 15.30 2.04 3.24
CA ALA A 11 14.33 1.73 2.21
C ALA A 11 15.00 1.71 0.82
N ALA A 12 14.84 0.60 0.10
CA ALA A 12 15.22 0.48 -1.29
C ALA A 12 14.23 1.27 -2.17
N ALA A 13 14.63 2.46 -2.61
CA ALA A 13 13.99 3.14 -3.71
C ALA A 13 14.35 2.40 -5.00
N ALA A 14 13.34 1.89 -5.71
CA ALA A 14 13.50 1.34 -7.04
C ALA A 14 13.77 2.48 -8.02
N THR A 15 15.03 2.68 -8.38
CA THR A 15 15.44 3.49 -9.53
C THR A 15 15.14 2.73 -10.80
N ASP A 16 14.21 3.26 -11.60
CA ASP A 16 14.00 2.90 -13.01
C ASP A 16 15.33 3.03 -13.75
N TYR A 17 15.89 1.89 -14.15
CA TYR A 17 17.02 1.81 -15.07
C TYR A 17 16.48 2.06 -16.48
N TYR A 18 16.73 3.25 -17.02
CA TYR A 18 16.66 3.51 -18.45
C TYR A 18 17.95 2.96 -19.08
N GLU A 19 17.85 1.92 -19.90
CA GLU A 19 18.94 1.49 -20.80
C GLU A 19 19.05 2.52 -21.93
N GLU A 20 20.06 3.40 -21.85
CA GLU A 20 20.51 4.20 -22.99
C GLU A 20 21.40 3.30 -23.87
N GLU A 21 20.94 3.01 -25.09
CA GLU A 21 21.74 2.37 -26.12
C GLU A 21 22.86 3.33 -26.58
N GLU A 22 24.07 3.10 -26.06
CA GLU A 22 25.30 3.77 -26.45
C GLU A 22 25.72 3.27 -27.85
N LEU A 23 25.44 4.09 -28.88
CA LEU A 23 25.87 3.86 -30.26
C LEU A 23 27.41 3.94 -30.35
N GLU A 24 28.05 2.78 -30.32
CA GLU A 24 29.49 2.62 -30.58
C GLU A 24 29.79 2.97 -32.06
N SER A 25 30.25 4.19 -32.26
CA SER A 25 30.68 4.72 -33.56
C SER A 25 32.11 4.25 -33.82
N ALA A 26 32.28 3.16 -34.57
CA ALA A 26 33.59 2.69 -34.99
C ALA A 26 34.19 3.66 -36.02
N GLU A 27 35.14 4.49 -35.59
CA GLU A 27 36.00 5.28 -36.46
C GLU A 27 37.06 4.33 -37.06
N GLU A 28 36.90 3.93 -38.33
CA GLU A 28 37.94 3.22 -39.08
C GLU A 28 39.00 4.23 -39.55
N GLU A 29 40.18 4.20 -38.93
CA GLU A 29 41.38 4.93 -39.33
C GLU A 29 41.87 4.43 -40.70
N ASP A 30 41.72 5.25 -41.74
CA ASP A 30 42.28 5.04 -43.09
C ASP A 30 43.77 5.40 -43.11
N ASP A 31 44.61 4.45 -42.70
CA ASP A 31 46.07 4.56 -42.77
C ASP A 31 46.58 3.88 -44.06
N ARG A 32 46.65 4.65 -45.15
CA ARG A 32 47.38 4.24 -46.38
C ARG A 32 48.28 5.33 -46.91
N SER A 33 49.43 5.49 -46.24
CA SER A 33 50.63 6.04 -46.88
C SER A 33 51.23 5.01 -47.85
N PHE A 34 51.04 5.18 -49.16
CA PHE A 34 51.89 4.51 -50.16
C PHE A 34 52.30 5.51 -51.24
N ARG A 35 53.37 6.26 -50.96
CA ARG A 35 54.12 6.97 -51.99
C ARG A 35 55.24 6.07 -52.49
N GLY A 36 55.21 5.79 -53.80
CA GLY A 36 56.40 5.74 -54.64
C GLY A 36 57.02 4.37 -54.86
N ARG A 37 56.72 3.76 -56.01
CA ARG A 37 57.75 3.13 -56.84
C ARG A 37 57.30 3.05 -58.30
N GLU A 38 57.86 3.92 -59.12
CA GLU A 38 57.92 3.72 -60.58
C GLU A 38 58.76 2.45 -60.83
N SER A 39 58.17 1.46 -61.48
CA SER A 39 58.86 0.27 -61.99
C SER A 39 58.40 0.07 -63.42
N ASP A 40 59.21 0.57 -64.34
CA ASP A 40 59.20 0.24 -65.76
C ASP A 40 59.60 -1.24 -65.91
N GLU A 41 58.66 -2.10 -66.31
CA GLU A 41 59.01 -3.39 -66.93
C GLU A 41 57.81 -3.92 -67.74
N ASP A 42 57.96 -3.83 -69.07
CA ASP A 42 57.12 -4.46 -70.08
C ASP A 42 56.93 -5.97 -69.81
N THR A 43 55.71 -6.41 -69.52
CA THR A 43 55.23 -7.74 -69.90
C THR A 43 53.69 -7.71 -70.00
N GLU A 44 53.18 -7.57 -71.22
CA GLU A 44 51.77 -7.84 -71.52
C GLU A 44 51.47 -9.33 -71.31
N ASP A 45 50.83 -9.67 -70.19
CA ASP A 45 50.09 -10.93 -70.03
C ASP A 45 48.59 -10.63 -70.00
N ALA A 46 47.99 -10.58 -71.18
CA ALA A 46 46.58 -10.30 -71.40
C ALA A 46 45.70 -11.55 -71.21
N SER A 47 45.83 -12.25 -70.08
CA SER A 47 45.00 -13.44 -69.77
C SER A 47 44.32 -13.46 -68.39
N GLU A 48 44.54 -12.46 -67.53
CA GLU A 48 43.99 -12.44 -66.15
C GLU A 48 42.75 -11.54 -65.94
N THR A 49 42.29 -10.81 -66.97
CA THR A 49 41.19 -9.83 -66.82
C THR A 49 39.77 -10.42 -66.96
N ASP A 50 39.63 -11.68 -67.36
CA ASP A 50 38.31 -12.33 -67.53
C ASP A 50 37.86 -13.09 -66.27
N LEU A 51 38.79 -13.65 -65.48
CA LEU A 51 38.48 -14.37 -64.25
C LEU A 51 38.01 -13.43 -63.13
N ALA A 52 38.68 -12.29 -62.94
CA ALA A 52 38.29 -11.32 -61.91
C ALA A 52 36.95 -10.63 -62.18
N LYS A 53 36.52 -10.56 -63.46
CA LYS A 53 35.18 -10.09 -63.84
C LYS A 53 34.12 -11.15 -63.59
N HIS A 54 34.41 -12.41 -63.91
CA HIS A 54 33.52 -13.54 -63.64
C HIS A 54 33.25 -13.66 -62.14
N ASP A 55 34.28 -13.59 -61.29
CA ASP A 55 34.13 -13.66 -59.83
C ASP A 55 33.33 -12.46 -59.25
N ASN A 56 33.47 -11.26 -59.83
CA ASN A 56 32.67 -10.09 -59.44
C ASN A 56 31.21 -10.21 -59.89
N VAL A 57 30.95 -10.75 -61.08
CA VAL A 57 29.60 -10.97 -61.60
C VAL A 57 28.90 -12.05 -60.79
N ASP A 58 29.57 -13.17 -60.50
CA ASP A 58 29.05 -14.25 -59.65
C ASP A 58 28.74 -13.76 -58.22
N TYR A 59 29.58 -12.87 -57.66
CA TYR A 59 29.33 -12.26 -56.35
C TYR A 59 28.10 -11.35 -56.37
N VAL A 60 27.91 -10.56 -57.42
CA VAL A 60 26.74 -9.68 -57.58
C VAL A 60 25.47 -10.50 -57.78
N GLU A 61 25.49 -11.55 -58.59
CA GLU A 61 24.37 -12.46 -58.80
C GLU A 61 24.00 -13.21 -57.52
N MET A 62 25.00 -13.69 -56.76
CA MET A 62 24.78 -14.35 -55.48
C MET A 62 24.17 -13.41 -54.45
N LYS A 63 24.64 -12.15 -54.39
CA LYS A 63 24.07 -11.11 -53.53
C LYS A 63 22.63 -10.79 -53.94
N GLU A 64 22.36 -10.66 -55.23
CA GLU A 64 21.01 -10.44 -55.75
C GLU A 64 20.06 -11.58 -55.41
N GLN A 65 20.50 -12.83 -55.55
CA GLN A 65 19.71 -14.01 -55.14
C GLN A 65 19.40 -13.99 -53.64
N MET A 66 20.38 -13.65 -52.79
CA MET A 66 20.17 -13.50 -51.34
C MET A 66 19.13 -12.42 -51.00
N TYR A 67 19.12 -11.29 -51.73
CA TYR A 67 18.11 -10.25 -51.57
C TYR A 67 16.73 -10.71 -52.01
N GLN A 68 16.62 -11.40 -53.15
CA GLN A 68 15.37 -11.95 -53.64
C GLN A 68 14.79 -13.00 -52.67
N ASP A 69 15.63 -13.88 -52.14
CA ASP A 69 15.25 -14.89 -51.14
C ASP A 69 14.81 -14.23 -49.82
N LYS A 70 15.53 -13.19 -49.38
CA LYS A 70 15.14 -12.42 -48.19
C LYS A 70 13.79 -11.73 -48.39
N LEU A 71 13.56 -11.13 -49.56
CA LEU A 71 12.30 -10.49 -49.91
C LEU A 71 11.16 -11.51 -49.96
N ALA A 72 11.38 -12.69 -50.53
CA ALA A 72 10.40 -13.77 -50.58
C ALA A 72 10.05 -14.29 -49.18
N SER A 73 11.05 -14.45 -48.30
CA SER A 73 10.86 -14.83 -46.90
C SER A 73 10.00 -13.81 -46.14
N LEU A 74 10.30 -12.51 -46.29
CA LEU A 74 9.53 -11.44 -45.65
C LEU A 74 8.10 -11.36 -46.19
N LYS A 75 7.91 -11.50 -47.51
CA LYS A 75 6.56 -11.56 -48.11
C LYS A 75 5.76 -12.75 -47.58
N ARG A 76 6.40 -13.91 -47.41
CA ARG A 76 5.76 -15.11 -46.84
C ARG A 76 5.39 -14.91 -45.37
N GLN A 77 6.26 -14.30 -44.57
CA GLN A 77 5.96 -13.97 -43.17
C GLN A 77 4.81 -12.96 -43.05
N LEU A 78 4.77 -11.95 -43.93
CA LEU A 78 3.69 -10.97 -43.98
C LEU A 78 2.37 -11.65 -44.34
N GLN A 79 2.36 -12.55 -45.33
CA GLN A 79 1.19 -13.33 -45.70
C GLN A 79 0.72 -14.22 -44.53
N GLN A 80 1.65 -14.92 -43.84
CA GLN A 80 1.32 -15.70 -42.66
C GLN A 80 0.76 -14.86 -41.51
N LEU A 81 1.19 -13.61 -41.37
CA LEU A 81 0.62 -12.68 -40.39
C LEU A 81 -0.78 -12.22 -40.81
N GLN A 82 -1.01 -11.92 -42.09
CA GLN A 82 -2.33 -11.55 -42.63
C GLN A 82 -3.34 -12.70 -42.50
N GLU A 83 -2.89 -13.93 -42.72
CA GLU A 83 -3.69 -15.15 -42.55
C GLU A 83 -3.80 -15.59 -41.08
N GLY A 84 -3.06 -14.95 -40.15
CA GLY A 84 -3.03 -15.30 -38.74
C GLY A 84 -2.36 -16.66 -38.43
N THR A 85 -1.63 -17.24 -39.39
CA THR A 85 -0.92 -18.52 -39.28
C THR A 85 0.51 -18.38 -38.74
N HIS A 86 1.02 -17.15 -38.62
CA HIS A 86 2.37 -16.90 -38.10
C HIS A 86 2.53 -17.42 -36.66
N GLN A 87 3.52 -18.28 -36.43
CA GLN A 87 3.68 -19.03 -35.17
C GLN A 87 3.83 -18.12 -33.94
N GLU A 88 4.65 -17.07 -34.03
CA GLU A 88 4.82 -16.11 -32.93
C GLU A 88 3.54 -15.35 -32.61
N TYR A 89 2.72 -15.03 -33.61
CA TYR A 89 1.44 -14.35 -33.40
C TYR A 89 0.48 -15.28 -32.66
N GLN A 90 0.34 -16.53 -33.10
CA GLN A 90 -0.50 -17.52 -32.43
C GLN A 90 -0.06 -17.79 -30.98
N LYS A 91 1.26 -17.85 -30.73
CA LYS A 91 1.81 -18.02 -29.38
C LYS A 91 1.44 -16.85 -28.47
N ARG A 92 1.56 -15.61 -28.96
CA ARG A 92 1.15 -14.40 -28.22
C ARG A 92 -0.35 -14.38 -27.96
N MET A 93 -1.17 -14.75 -28.95
CA MET A 93 -2.62 -14.84 -28.81
C MET A 93 -3.03 -15.86 -27.75
N LYS A 94 -2.44 -17.07 -27.75
CA LYS A 94 -2.70 -18.08 -26.71
C LYS A 94 -2.31 -17.60 -25.32
N LYS A 95 -1.17 -16.89 -25.19
CA LYS A 95 -0.74 -16.33 -23.92
C LYS A 95 -1.71 -15.28 -23.39
N LEU A 96 -2.20 -14.39 -24.26
CA LEU A 96 -3.21 -13.39 -23.89
C LEU A 96 -4.53 -14.03 -23.46
N ASP A 97 -5.01 -15.04 -24.19
CA ASP A 97 -6.23 -15.78 -23.83
C ASP A 97 -6.08 -16.50 -22.49
N GLN A 98 -4.91 -17.10 -22.23
CA GLN A 98 -4.60 -17.73 -20.95
C GLN A 98 -4.62 -16.71 -19.80
N GLN A 99 -3.96 -15.56 -19.98
CA GLN A 99 -3.95 -14.48 -18.98
C GLN A 99 -5.36 -13.93 -18.72
N TYR A 100 -6.18 -13.80 -19.76
CA TYR A 100 -7.56 -13.37 -19.63
C TYR A 100 -8.39 -14.37 -18.81
N LYS A 101 -8.30 -15.67 -19.14
CA LYS A 101 -8.99 -16.74 -18.40
C LYS A 101 -8.52 -16.82 -16.95
N GLU A 102 -7.23 -16.64 -16.71
CA GLU A 102 -6.68 -16.60 -15.36
C GLU A 102 -7.18 -15.38 -14.58
N ARG A 103 -7.25 -14.21 -15.22
CA ARG A 103 -7.82 -13.00 -14.62
C ARG A 103 -9.29 -13.18 -14.25
N LEU A 104 -10.09 -13.84 -15.10
CA LEU A 104 -11.48 -14.17 -14.79
C LEU A 104 -11.58 -15.11 -13.59
N ARG A 105 -10.83 -16.22 -13.59
CA ARG A 105 -10.80 -17.15 -12.45
C ARG A 105 -10.38 -16.48 -11.14
N ASN A 106 -9.37 -15.61 -11.20
CA ASN A 106 -8.91 -14.86 -10.03
C ASN A 106 -9.98 -13.88 -9.53
N ALA A 107 -10.72 -13.22 -10.43
CA ALA A 107 -11.82 -12.33 -10.06
C ALA A 107 -12.98 -13.10 -9.41
N GLU A 108 -13.32 -14.28 -9.93
CA GLU A 108 -14.34 -15.17 -9.36
C GLU A 108 -13.93 -15.65 -7.96
N LEU A 109 -12.69 -16.11 -7.79
CA LEU A 109 -12.15 -16.52 -6.50
C LEU A 109 -12.16 -15.35 -5.49
N PHE A 110 -11.74 -14.17 -5.94
CA PHE A 110 -11.75 -12.98 -5.09
C PHE A 110 -13.16 -12.63 -4.61
N LEU A 111 -14.15 -12.69 -5.50
CA LEU A 111 -15.54 -12.46 -5.15
C LEU A 111 -16.04 -13.45 -4.08
N GLN A 112 -15.69 -14.73 -4.21
CA GLN A 112 -16.05 -15.75 -3.22
C GLN A 112 -15.43 -15.45 -1.86
N LEU A 113 -14.12 -15.17 -1.81
CA LEU A 113 -13.40 -14.87 -0.57
C LEU A 113 -13.94 -13.62 0.13
N GLU A 114 -14.22 -12.56 -0.63
CA GLU A 114 -14.83 -11.34 -0.09
C GLU A 114 -16.23 -11.59 0.45
N THR A 115 -17.04 -12.37 -0.26
CA THR A 115 -18.39 -12.75 0.19
C THR A 115 -18.33 -13.52 1.51
N GLU A 116 -17.47 -14.55 1.60
CA GLU A 116 -17.28 -15.28 2.85
C GLU A 116 -16.75 -14.39 3.97
N GLN A 117 -15.89 -13.42 3.67
CA GLN A 117 -15.36 -12.49 4.67
C GLN A 117 -16.46 -11.59 5.23
N VAL A 118 -17.35 -11.08 4.38
CA VAL A 118 -18.53 -10.32 4.78
C VAL A 118 -19.45 -11.17 5.66
N GLU A 119 -19.70 -12.43 5.29
CA GLU A 119 -20.50 -13.35 6.11
C GLU A 119 -19.87 -13.63 7.48
N ARG A 120 -18.55 -13.87 7.52
CA ARG A 120 -17.82 -14.03 8.78
C ARG A 120 -17.93 -12.78 9.66
N ASN A 121 -17.80 -11.60 9.08
CA ASN A 121 -17.95 -10.33 9.79
C ASN A 121 -19.37 -10.15 10.32
N TYR A 122 -20.39 -10.46 9.50
CA TYR A 122 -21.79 -10.41 9.91
C TYR A 122 -22.07 -11.33 11.11
N ILE A 123 -21.55 -12.56 11.10
CA ILE A 123 -21.72 -13.50 12.22
C ILE A 123 -21.01 -12.99 13.48
N LYS A 124 -19.79 -12.45 13.33
CA LYS A 124 -19.05 -11.86 14.46
C LYS A 124 -19.81 -10.69 15.07
N GLU A 125 -20.32 -9.79 14.25
CA GLU A 125 -21.07 -8.62 14.69
C GLU A 125 -22.36 -9.01 15.41
N LYS A 126 -23.10 -9.97 14.86
CA LYS A 126 -24.30 -10.51 15.52
C LYS A 126 -23.99 -11.10 16.89
N LYS A 127 -22.89 -11.83 17.02
CA LYS A 127 -22.44 -12.38 18.32
C LYS A 127 -22.02 -11.27 19.28
N ALA A 128 -21.30 -10.26 18.80
CA ALA A 128 -20.88 -9.11 19.59
C ALA A 128 -22.10 -8.33 20.12
N ALA A 129 -23.11 -8.08 19.29
CA ALA A 129 -24.33 -7.39 19.69
C ALA A 129 -25.12 -8.16 20.76
N VAL A 130 -25.23 -9.48 20.63
CA VAL A 130 -25.87 -10.32 21.66
C VAL A 130 -25.09 -10.27 22.97
N LYS A 131 -23.76 -10.42 22.91
CA LYS A 131 -22.89 -10.33 24.09
C LYS A 131 -23.02 -8.97 24.77
N GLU A 132 -22.98 -7.88 24.01
CA GLU A 132 -23.11 -6.52 24.55
C GLU A 132 -24.48 -6.30 25.22
N PHE A 133 -25.55 -6.85 24.64
CA PHE A 133 -26.87 -6.80 25.26
C PHE A 133 -26.93 -7.56 26.59
N GLU A 134 -26.33 -8.75 26.65
CA GLU A 134 -26.24 -9.54 27.87
C GLU A 134 -25.40 -8.85 28.94
N ASP A 135 -24.23 -8.32 28.57
CA ASP A 135 -23.32 -7.58 29.45
C ASP A 135 -24.05 -6.36 30.05
N LYS A 136 -24.72 -5.54 29.23
CA LYS A 136 -25.51 -4.38 29.70
C LYS A 136 -26.66 -4.77 30.62
N LYS A 137 -27.29 -5.91 30.38
CA LYS A 137 -28.37 -6.42 31.24
C LYS A 137 -27.85 -6.82 32.61
N VAL A 138 -26.66 -7.40 32.68
CA VAL A 138 -25.98 -7.72 33.95
C VAL A 138 -25.57 -6.44 34.65
N GLU A 139 -24.91 -5.52 33.95
CA GLU A 139 -24.48 -4.22 34.48
C GLU A 139 -25.65 -3.44 35.10
N LEU A 140 -26.81 -3.36 34.43
CA LEU A 140 -27.99 -2.67 34.98
C LEU A 140 -28.51 -3.32 36.27
N LYS A 141 -28.44 -4.64 36.38
CA LYS A 141 -28.84 -5.33 37.61
C LYS A 141 -27.86 -5.06 38.75
N GLU A 142 -26.57 -5.11 38.47
CA GLU A 142 -25.52 -4.82 39.46
C GLU A 142 -25.60 -3.37 39.94
N ASN A 143 -25.81 -2.42 39.02
CA ASN A 143 -26.03 -1.01 39.36
C ASN A 143 -27.27 -0.84 40.26
N LEU A 144 -28.39 -1.50 39.96
CA LEU A 144 -29.58 -1.43 40.80
C LEU A 144 -29.34 -2.00 42.21
N ILE A 145 -28.61 -3.11 42.31
CA ILE A 145 -28.24 -3.70 43.61
C ILE A 145 -27.37 -2.71 44.40
N ALA A 146 -26.33 -2.16 43.78
CA ALA A 146 -25.44 -1.19 44.41
C ALA A 146 -26.18 0.07 44.87
N GLU A 147 -27.12 0.59 44.08
CA GLU A 147 -27.96 1.73 44.46
C GLU A 147 -28.85 1.43 45.68
N LEU A 148 -29.43 0.22 45.75
CA LEU A 148 -30.26 -0.19 46.88
C LEU A 148 -29.42 -0.38 48.16
N GLU A 149 -28.22 -0.92 48.03
CA GLU A 149 -27.28 -1.07 49.15
C GLU A 149 -26.80 0.30 49.67
N GLU A 150 -26.47 1.25 48.79
CA GLU A 150 -26.09 2.60 49.19
C GLU A 150 -27.27 3.35 49.81
N LYS A 151 -28.50 3.20 49.30
CA LYS A 151 -29.71 3.75 49.93
C LYS A 151 -29.94 3.19 51.33
N LYS A 152 -29.75 1.88 51.52
CA LYS A 152 -29.84 1.24 52.84
C LYS A 152 -28.81 1.86 53.81
N LYS A 153 -27.56 1.99 53.36
CA LYS A 153 -26.48 2.61 54.14
C LYS A 153 -26.76 4.09 54.45
N MET A 154 -27.30 4.85 53.51
CA MET A 154 -27.73 6.24 53.74
C MET A 154 -28.79 6.32 54.82
N ILE A 155 -29.83 5.47 54.79
CA ILE A 155 -30.87 5.42 55.82
C ILE A 155 -30.28 5.05 57.18
N GLU A 156 -29.37 4.07 57.24
CA GLU A 156 -28.69 3.68 58.48
C GLU A 156 -27.84 4.83 59.05
N ASN A 157 -27.12 5.56 58.20
CA ASN A 157 -26.35 6.74 58.59
C ASN A 157 -27.24 7.91 59.06
N GLU A 158 -28.35 8.18 58.37
CA GLU A 158 -29.34 9.19 58.76
C GLU A 158 -29.96 8.84 60.11
N LYS A 159 -30.34 7.57 60.31
CA LYS A 159 -30.87 7.07 61.59
C LYS A 159 -29.84 7.24 62.72
N LEU A 160 -28.59 6.84 62.50
CA LEU A 160 -27.51 7.03 63.47
C LEU A 160 -27.30 8.52 63.80
N THR A 161 -27.34 9.37 62.79
CA THR A 161 -27.21 10.83 62.95
C THR A 161 -28.37 11.38 63.78
N MET A 162 -29.61 10.93 63.53
CA MET A 162 -30.78 11.30 64.32
C MET A 162 -30.70 10.78 65.76
N GLU A 163 -30.21 9.56 66.01
CA GLU A 163 -30.02 9.03 67.37
C GLU A 163 -28.97 9.84 68.15
N LEU A 164 -27.87 10.26 67.50
CA LEU A 164 -26.81 11.07 68.12
C LEU A 164 -27.21 12.54 68.33
N THR A 165 -28.07 13.09 67.47
CA THR A 165 -28.43 14.52 67.46
C THR A 165 -29.84 14.79 68.00
N GLY A 166 -30.64 13.74 68.24
CA GLY A 166 -32.07 13.80 68.56
C GLY A 166 -32.42 14.25 69.97
N ASP A 167 -31.44 14.42 70.86
CA ASP A 167 -31.66 14.87 72.24
C ASP A 167 -31.58 16.40 72.41
N SER A 168 -31.68 17.17 71.31
CA SER A 168 -31.65 18.64 71.35
C SER A 168 -32.86 19.27 70.65
N MET A 169 -34.07 18.94 71.11
CA MET A 169 -35.28 19.70 70.79
C MET A 169 -35.40 21.02 71.57
N GLU A 170 -34.37 21.48 72.28
CA GLU A 170 -34.27 22.89 72.65
C GLU A 170 -33.70 23.69 71.47
N VAL A 171 -34.50 23.85 70.42
CA VAL A 171 -34.30 24.94 69.45
C VAL A 171 -34.65 26.25 70.15
N LYS A 172 -33.78 26.68 71.08
CA LYS A 172 -33.66 28.09 71.40
C LYS A 172 -33.28 28.76 70.08
N PRO A 173 -34.08 29.70 69.54
CA PRO A 173 -33.66 30.48 68.39
C PRO A 173 -32.24 30.98 68.66
N ILE A 174 -31.32 30.82 67.71
CA ILE A 174 -29.98 31.36 67.88
C ILE A 174 -30.13 32.87 67.99
N MET A 175 -30.03 33.40 69.21
CA MET A 175 -30.09 34.82 69.48
C MET A 175 -28.78 35.40 68.96
N THR A 176 -28.72 35.71 67.66
CA THR A 176 -27.55 36.33 67.06
C THR A 176 -27.46 37.76 67.60
N ARG A 177 -26.62 37.97 68.62
CA ARG A 177 -26.17 39.32 68.99
C ARG A 177 -25.48 39.91 67.76
N LYS A 178 -26.07 40.96 67.17
CA LYS A 178 -25.47 41.65 66.03
C LYS A 178 -24.13 42.23 66.45
N LEU A 179 -23.04 41.70 65.90
CA LEU A 179 -21.73 42.34 66.02
C LEU A 179 -21.80 43.69 65.29
N ARG A 180 -21.53 44.79 66.00
CA ARG A 180 -21.34 46.10 65.36
C ARG A 180 -20.09 46.01 64.50
N ARG A 181 -20.22 46.26 63.20
CA ARG A 181 -19.09 46.25 62.27
C ARG A 181 -18.12 47.37 62.64
N ARG A 182 -16.81 47.08 62.57
CA ARG A 182 -15.78 48.11 62.63
C ARG A 182 -15.81 48.88 61.30
N PRO A 183 -15.71 50.22 61.30
CA PRO A 183 -15.82 51.03 60.08
C PRO A 183 -14.83 50.69 58.95
N ASN A 184 -13.76 49.97 59.27
CA ASN A 184 -12.65 49.67 58.35
C ASN A 184 -12.64 48.23 57.80
N ASP A 185 -13.70 47.46 57.98
CA ASP A 185 -13.75 46.10 57.41
C ASP A 185 -14.30 46.16 55.97
N PRO A 186 -13.50 45.81 54.94
CA PRO A 186 -13.92 45.96 53.55
C PRO A 186 -15.14 45.08 53.22
N VAL A 187 -16.05 45.64 52.41
CA VAL A 187 -17.29 44.97 51.98
C VAL A 187 -16.94 43.68 51.22
N PRO A 188 -17.59 42.53 51.51
CA PRO A 188 -17.39 41.31 50.75
C PRO A 188 -17.68 41.54 49.27
N ILE A 189 -16.65 41.34 48.44
CA ILE A 189 -16.72 41.49 46.99
C ILE A 189 -17.59 40.34 46.44
N PRO A 190 -18.52 40.60 45.51
CA PRO A 190 -19.31 39.54 44.88
C PRO A 190 -18.39 38.56 44.15
N ASP A 191 -18.43 37.30 44.57
CA ASP A 191 -17.69 36.21 43.93
C ASP A 191 -18.04 36.13 42.44
N LYS A 192 -17.00 36.31 41.61
CA LYS A 192 -17.07 36.05 40.17
C LYS A 192 -17.31 34.55 39.99
N ARG A 193 -18.58 34.20 39.83
CA ARG A 193 -19.11 32.93 39.33
C ARG A 193 -18.16 32.37 38.25
N ARG A 194 -17.37 31.36 38.61
CA ARG A 194 -16.65 30.54 37.61
C ARG A 194 -17.68 30.00 36.65
N LYS A 195 -17.60 30.41 35.38
CA LYS A 195 -18.41 29.81 34.33
C LYS A 195 -17.99 28.34 34.16
N PRO A 196 -18.92 27.38 34.04
CA PRO A 196 -18.56 26.05 33.57
C PRO A 196 -18.00 26.16 32.14
N ALA A 197 -16.95 25.40 31.85
CA ALA A 197 -16.32 25.39 30.53
C ALA A 197 -17.33 24.96 29.46
N PRO A 198 -17.32 25.58 28.26
CA PRO A 198 -18.22 25.18 27.20
C PRO A 198 -17.87 23.76 26.73
N ALA A 199 -18.87 22.88 26.67
CA ALA A 199 -18.78 21.60 25.98
C ALA A 199 -18.71 21.85 24.46
N GLN A 200 -17.55 22.24 23.96
CA GLN A 200 -17.28 22.24 22.53
C GLN A 200 -16.86 20.83 22.13
N LEU A 201 -17.81 20.08 21.56
CA LEU A 201 -17.49 18.89 20.79
C LEU A 201 -16.63 19.32 19.61
N ASN A 202 -15.37 18.90 19.61
CA ASN A 202 -14.44 19.18 18.53
C ASN A 202 -14.69 18.16 17.41
N TYR A 203 -15.23 18.62 16.28
CA TYR A 203 -15.56 17.77 15.13
C TYR A 203 -14.35 17.47 14.24
N LEU A 204 -13.21 18.08 14.53
CA LEU A 204 -11.97 17.85 13.81
C LEU A 204 -11.15 16.81 14.58
N LEU A 205 -10.72 15.78 13.86
CA LEU A 205 -9.74 14.81 14.35
C LEU A 205 -8.43 15.53 14.64
N THR A 206 -7.73 15.08 15.68
CA THR A 206 -6.37 15.58 15.94
C THR A 206 -5.41 15.05 14.88
N ASP A 207 -4.32 15.77 14.61
CA ASP A 207 -3.29 15.32 13.67
C ASP A 207 -2.74 13.93 14.04
N GLU A 208 -2.74 13.59 15.33
CA GLU A 208 -2.32 12.29 15.82
C GLU A 208 -3.27 11.15 15.42
N GLN A 209 -4.59 11.39 15.49
CA GLN A 209 -5.59 10.43 15.02
C GLN A 209 -5.52 10.26 13.49
N ILE A 210 -5.34 11.35 12.75
CA ILE A 210 -5.17 11.31 11.29
C ILE A 210 -3.91 10.51 10.93
N MET A 211 -2.80 10.69 11.65
CA MET A 211 -1.57 9.95 11.43
C MET A 211 -1.68 8.46 11.81
N GLU A 212 -2.44 8.11 12.85
CA GLU A 212 -2.75 6.73 13.24
C GLU A 212 -3.57 6.02 12.15
N ASP A 213 -4.61 6.68 11.63
CA ASP A 213 -5.47 6.16 10.57
C ASP A 213 -4.70 6.00 9.26
N LEU A 214 -3.86 6.97 8.90
CA LEU A 214 -2.98 6.87 7.73
C LEU A 214 -1.96 5.74 7.85
N ARG A 215 -1.38 5.52 9.05
CA ARG A 215 -0.51 4.37 9.32
C ARG A 215 -1.28 3.04 9.17
N THR A 216 -2.51 2.99 9.67
CA THR A 216 -3.38 1.82 9.58
C THR A 216 -3.76 1.52 8.14
N LEU A 217 -4.18 2.53 7.37
CA LEU A 217 -4.49 2.40 5.94
C LEU A 217 -3.28 1.94 5.14
N ASN A 218 -2.09 2.50 5.40
CA ASN A 218 -0.86 2.05 4.75
C ASN A 218 -0.48 0.62 5.13
N LYS A 219 -0.70 0.22 6.38
CA LYS A 219 -0.45 -1.16 6.83
C LYS A 219 -1.42 -2.16 6.22
N VAL A 220 -2.72 -1.83 6.13
CA VAL A 220 -3.72 -2.67 5.46
C VAL A 220 -3.41 -2.77 3.97
N ARG A 221 -3.07 -1.65 3.31
CA ARG A 221 -2.68 -1.63 1.89
C ARG A 221 -1.42 -2.45 1.63
N LEU A 222 -0.41 -2.36 2.50
CA LEU A 222 0.79 -3.18 2.42
C LEU A 222 0.48 -4.66 2.66
N ASN A 223 -0.37 -4.99 3.63
CA ASN A 223 -0.78 -6.37 3.89
C ASN A 223 -1.56 -6.97 2.72
N VAL A 224 -2.47 -6.21 2.10
CA VAL A 224 -3.17 -6.62 0.88
C VAL A 224 -2.18 -6.83 -0.27
N PHE A 225 -1.20 -5.95 -0.43
CA PHE A 225 -0.17 -6.08 -1.46
C PHE A 225 0.74 -7.30 -1.22
N ILE A 226 1.16 -7.53 0.02
CA ILE A 226 1.99 -8.69 0.42
C ILE A 226 1.20 -9.98 0.22
N HIS A 227 -0.08 -10.03 0.61
CA HIS A 227 -0.92 -11.21 0.42
C HIS A 227 -1.15 -11.50 -1.06
N LEU A 228 -1.40 -10.47 -1.87
CA LEU A 228 -1.53 -10.60 -3.33
C LEU A 228 -0.21 -11.08 -3.97
N HIS A 229 0.94 -10.62 -3.46
CA HIS A 229 2.26 -11.06 -3.92
C HIS A 229 2.57 -12.51 -3.50
N GLN A 230 2.21 -12.91 -2.28
CA GLN A 230 2.35 -14.29 -1.80
C GLN A 230 1.46 -15.24 -2.58
N CYS A 231 0.18 -14.91 -2.80
CA CYS A 231 -0.70 -15.72 -3.64
C CYS A 231 -0.19 -15.85 -5.07
N LYS A 232 0.37 -14.78 -5.67
CA LYS A 232 1.03 -14.86 -6.99
C LYS A 232 2.25 -15.77 -6.96
N ALA A 233 3.10 -15.69 -5.94
CA ALA A 233 4.31 -16.50 -5.82
C ALA A 233 3.97 -17.99 -5.64
N GLU A 234 2.95 -18.32 -4.84
CA GLU A 234 2.46 -19.69 -4.66
C GLU A 234 1.89 -20.26 -5.95
N LEU A 235 1.13 -19.47 -6.72
CA LEU A 235 0.59 -19.89 -8.01
C LEU A 235 1.70 -20.19 -9.02
N VAL A 236 2.72 -19.32 -9.10
CA VAL A 236 3.89 -19.52 -9.99
C VAL A 236 4.71 -20.76 -9.59
N SER A 237 4.88 -21.00 -8.28
CA SER A 237 5.58 -22.17 -7.76
C SER A 237 4.83 -23.47 -8.07
N SER A 238 3.50 -23.47 -7.94
CA SER A 238 2.64 -24.62 -8.27
C SER A 238 2.60 -24.95 -9.77
N LEU A 239 2.82 -23.95 -10.63
CA LEU A 239 2.89 -24.13 -12.08
C LEU A 239 4.27 -24.59 -12.57
N SER A 240 5.35 -24.35 -11.80
CA SER A 240 6.71 -24.81 -12.13
C SER A 240 7.00 -26.25 -11.68
N THR A 241 6.12 -26.84 -10.87
CA THR A 241 6.26 -28.21 -10.33
C THR A 241 5.42 -29.25 -11.08
N LEU A 242 4.69 -28.85 -12.13
CA LEU A 242 3.96 -29.69 -13.08
C LEU A 242 4.69 -29.73 -14.43
#